data_AF-A0A376DVY7-F1
#
_entry.id   AF-A0A376DVY7-F1
#
_cell.length_a   1.000
_cell.length_b   1.000
_cell.length_c   1.000
_cell.angle_alpha   90.00
_cell.angle_beta   90.00
_cell.angle_gamma   90.00
#
_symmetry.space_group_name_H-M   'P 1'
#
loop_
_entity.id
_entity.type
_entity.pdbx_description
1 polymer ?
#
loop_
_entity_poly.entity_id
_entity_poly.type
_entity_poly.pdbx_seq_one_letter_code
_entity_poly.pdbx_strand_id
1 'polypeptide(L)'
;MNWKPITTAPKDGTRIIVCHWKHYSPTTASWRTYHPNAQGKAQWRDDSGIKTVPTHWDLLPEEPMQDQCEKCKKILSFEEMKYSENSFIYCEDCAELLTK
;
A
#
# COMPACT_ATOMS: atom_id res chain seq x y z
N MET A 1 -12.04 7.22 -3.30
CA MET A 1 -11.09 7.82 -2.32
C MET A 1 -11.88 8.71 -1.39
N ASN A 2 -11.85 8.41 -0.10
CA ASN A 2 -12.65 9.07 0.92
C ASN A 2 -11.72 9.78 1.90
N TRP A 3 -10.99 10.78 1.38
CA TRP A 3 -9.99 11.52 2.12
C TRP A 3 -10.59 12.20 3.36
N LYS A 4 -9.98 11.94 4.51
CA LYS A 4 -10.42 12.47 5.82
C LYS A 4 -9.35 13.39 6.41
N PRO A 5 -9.71 14.34 7.29
CA PRO A 5 -8.72 15.15 8.01
C PRO A 5 -7.78 14.27 8.85
N ILE A 6 -6.48 14.57 8.86
CA ILE A 6 -5.46 13.77 9.57
C ILE A 6 -5.74 13.58 11.08
N THR A 7 -6.48 14.50 11.71
CA THR A 7 -6.87 14.42 13.13
C THR A 7 -7.74 13.20 13.44
N THR A 8 -8.38 12.62 12.43
CA THR A 8 -9.25 11.44 12.53
C THR A 8 -8.55 10.13 12.20
N ALA A 9 -7.27 10.17 11.82
CA ALA A 9 -6.51 8.99 11.41
C ALA A 9 -6.17 8.06 12.58
N PRO A 10 -6.07 6.74 12.33
CA PRO A 10 -5.69 5.76 13.35
C PRO A 10 -4.24 5.97 13.82
N LYS A 11 -4.03 6.05 15.13
CA LYS A 11 -2.70 6.28 15.76
C LYS A 11 -2.11 5.01 16.40
N ASP A 12 -2.63 3.85 16.03
CA ASP A 12 -2.24 2.53 16.51
C ASP A 12 -1.06 1.92 15.73
N GLY A 13 -0.50 2.67 14.76
CA GLY A 13 0.56 2.20 13.88
C GLY A 13 0.07 1.70 12.52
N THR A 14 -1.25 1.71 12.28
CA THR A 14 -1.83 1.43 10.96
C THR A 14 -1.18 2.29 9.88
N ARG A 15 -0.82 1.65 8.76
CA ARG A 15 -0.26 2.34 7.59
C ARG A 15 -1.40 2.90 6.75
N ILE A 16 -1.28 4.18 6.42
CA ILE A 16 -2.30 4.96 5.71
C ILE A 16 -1.66 5.69 4.53
N ILE A 17 -2.47 6.07 3.56
CA ILE A 17 -2.07 7.02 2.53
C ILE A 17 -2.28 8.42 3.09
N VAL A 18 -1.33 9.31 2.86
CA VAL A 18 -1.38 10.68 3.31
C VAL A 18 -1.07 11.67 2.19
N CYS A 19 -1.70 12.83 2.28
CA CYS A 19 -1.38 13.99 1.46
C CYS A 19 -0.73 15.08 2.31
N HIS A 20 0.23 15.78 1.73
CA HIS A 20 0.96 16.88 2.36
C HIS A 20 0.72 18.15 1.57
N TRP A 21 0.68 19.30 2.24
CA TRP A 21 0.48 20.58 1.55
C TRP A 21 1.62 20.97 0.58
N LYS A 22 2.82 20.39 0.74
CA LYS A 22 4.01 20.65 -0.11
C LYS A 22 4.28 19.60 -1.19
N HIS A 23 3.58 18.46 -1.17
CA HIS A 23 3.89 17.33 -2.06
C HIS A 23 2.71 17.08 -3.01
N TYR A 24 3.01 17.00 -4.30
CA TYR A 24 2.01 16.75 -5.34
C TYR A 24 1.55 15.29 -5.42
N SER A 25 2.23 14.37 -4.73
CA SER A 25 1.94 12.95 -4.76
C SER A 25 1.62 12.43 -3.34
N PRO A 26 0.53 11.66 -3.18
CA PRO A 26 0.28 10.93 -1.95
C PRO A 26 1.45 10.01 -1.60
N THR A 27 1.76 9.91 -0.31
CA THR A 27 2.77 8.97 0.20
C THR A 27 2.14 8.10 1.28
N THR A 28 2.83 7.06 1.74
CA THR A 28 2.36 6.31 2.92
C THR A 28 2.96 6.86 4.21
N ALA A 29 2.25 6.70 5.33
CA ALA A 29 2.74 7.04 6.66
C ALA A 29 2.09 6.16 7.73
N SER A 30 2.70 6.14 8.92
CA SER A 30 2.17 5.50 10.14
C SER A 30 2.51 6.34 11.36
N TRP A 31 1.67 6.28 12.40
CA TRP A 31 1.95 6.94 13.68
C TRP A 31 2.92 6.08 14.47
N ARG A 32 4.09 6.64 14.84
CA ARG A 32 5.13 5.89 15.57
C ARG A 32 5.57 6.66 16.82
N THR A 33 5.68 5.96 17.94
CA THR A 33 6.20 6.48 19.22
C THR A 33 7.72 6.42 19.32
N TYR A 34 8.36 5.46 18.63
CA TYR A 34 9.80 5.21 18.68
C TYR A 34 10.44 5.34 17.30
N HIS A 35 11.63 5.96 17.24
CA HIS A 35 12.51 5.92 16.07
C HIS A 35 13.94 5.64 16.57
N PRO A 36 14.71 4.73 15.94
CA PRO A 36 16.06 4.37 16.38
C PRO A 36 16.99 5.59 16.51
N ASN A 37 16.81 6.57 15.62
CA ASN A 37 17.70 7.75 15.51
C ASN A 37 17.10 9.05 16.07
N ALA A 38 15.95 9.01 16.76
CA ALA A 38 15.37 10.22 17.36
C ALA A 38 14.56 9.90 18.61
N GLN A 39 15.01 10.39 19.77
CA GLN A 39 14.30 10.23 21.03
C GLN A 39 12.88 10.87 20.98
N GLY A 40 11.86 10.03 21.18
CA GLY A 40 10.85 10.27 22.21
C GLY A 40 9.59 11.09 21.88
N LYS A 41 9.23 11.33 20.61
CA LYS A 41 7.93 11.97 20.31
C LYS A 41 7.12 11.19 19.29
N ALA A 42 5.90 10.85 19.70
CA ALA A 42 4.89 10.25 18.86
C ALA A 42 4.54 11.21 17.71
N GLN A 43 4.72 10.75 16.47
CA GLN A 43 4.49 11.56 15.28
C GLN A 43 4.24 10.68 14.06
N TRP A 44 3.57 11.23 13.05
CA TRP A 44 3.48 10.65 11.71
C TRP A 44 4.86 10.56 11.06
N ARG A 45 5.14 9.39 10.49
CA ARG A 45 6.39 9.10 9.80
C ARG A 45 6.14 8.28 8.55
N ASP A 46 6.94 8.52 7.52
CA ASP A 46 6.96 7.70 6.32
C ASP A 46 7.68 6.36 6.57
N ASP A 47 7.82 5.58 5.50
CA ASP A 47 8.45 4.25 5.55
C ASP A 47 9.93 4.31 5.92
N SER A 48 10.62 5.40 5.56
CA SER A 48 12.02 5.64 5.92
C SER A 48 12.19 6.11 7.37
N GLY A 49 11.08 6.41 8.06
CA GLY A 49 11.08 6.92 9.43
C GLY A 49 11.21 8.45 9.52
N ILE A 50 11.26 9.14 8.39
CA ILE A 50 11.29 10.61 8.34
C ILE A 50 9.95 11.15 8.83
N LYS A 51 10.01 12.23 9.60
CA LYS A 51 8.82 12.92 10.12
C LYS A 51 8.01 13.51 8.98
N THR A 52 6.72 13.31 9.02
CA THR A 52 5.78 13.92 8.09
C THR A 52 4.77 14.81 8.80
N VAL A 53 4.20 15.77 8.07
CA VAL A 53 3.14 16.66 8.56
C VAL A 53 1.97 16.59 7.57
N PRO A 54 1.25 15.45 7.53
CA PRO A 54 0.17 15.26 6.58
C PRO A 54 -1.06 16.07 6.99
N THR A 55 -1.88 16.44 6.00
CA THR A 55 -3.12 17.21 6.20
C THR A 55 -4.35 16.31 6.10
N HIS A 56 -4.32 15.34 5.20
CA HIS A 56 -5.41 14.40 4.93
C HIS A 56 -4.88 12.98 4.84
N TRP A 57 -5.77 12.02 5.05
CA TRP A 57 -5.46 10.60 4.93
C TRP A 57 -6.59 9.81 4.27
N ASP A 58 -6.23 8.63 3.76
CA ASP A 58 -7.15 7.56 3.37
C ASP A 58 -6.51 6.21 3.76
N LEU A 59 -7.30 5.14 3.81
CA LEU A 59 -6.75 3.80 3.96
C LEU A 59 -5.91 3.44 2.73
N LEU A 60 -4.92 2.56 2.92
CA LEU A 60 -4.31 1.89 1.77
C LEU A 60 -5.41 1.11 1.04
N PRO A 61 -5.43 1.13 -0.31
CA PRO A 61 -6.29 0.22 -1.04
C PRO A 61 -5.94 -1.20 -0.60
N GLU A 62 -6.96 -2.05 -0.57
CA GLU A 62 -6.73 -3.48 -0.44
C GLU A 62 -5.74 -3.90 -1.53
N GLU A 63 -4.71 -4.67 -1.14
CA GLU A 63 -3.81 -5.25 -2.14
C GLU A 63 -4.67 -5.97 -3.16
N PRO A 64 -4.34 -5.90 -4.47
CA PRO A 64 -5.10 -6.62 -5.47
C PRO A 64 -5.16 -8.07 -5.05
N MET A 65 -6.34 -8.51 -4.61
CA MET A 65 -6.57 -9.88 -4.21
C MET A 65 -6.40 -10.71 -5.47
N GLN A 66 -5.28 -11.42 -5.54
CA GLN A 66 -5.11 -12.71 -6.21
C GLN A 66 -6.07 -12.94 -7.39
N ASP A 67 -5.61 -12.75 -8.63
CA ASP A 67 -6.45 -13.14 -9.76
C ASP A 67 -6.72 -14.64 -9.71
N GLN A 68 -7.98 -15.01 -9.91
CA GLN A 68 -8.34 -16.39 -10.11
C GLN A 68 -8.13 -16.73 -11.58
N CYS A 69 -7.37 -17.79 -11.87
CA CYS A 69 -7.33 -18.31 -13.22
C CYS A 69 -8.70 -18.87 -13.61
N GLU A 70 -9.27 -18.39 -14.72
CA GLU A 70 -10.60 -18.83 -15.15
C GLU A 70 -10.66 -20.32 -15.51
N LYS A 71 -9.54 -20.90 -15.95
CA LYS A 71 -9.46 -22.29 -16.41
C LYS A 71 -9.22 -23.29 -15.29
N CYS A 72 -8.18 -23.09 -14.49
CA CYS A 72 -7.87 -24.03 -13.40
C CYS A 72 -8.57 -23.66 -12.07
N LYS A 73 -9.27 -22.51 -12.02
CA LYS A 73 -9.97 -21.97 -10.84
C LYS A 73 -9.06 -21.76 -9.62
N LYS A 74 -7.74 -21.87 -9.81
CA LYS A 74 -6.75 -21.61 -8.77
C LYS A 74 -6.69 -20.11 -8.50
N ILE A 75 -6.73 -19.77 -7.22
CA ILE A 75 -6.46 -18.44 -6.73
C ILE A 75 -4.94 -18.28 -6.79
N LEU A 76 -4.45 -17.36 -7.62
CA LEU A 76 -3.01 -17.20 -7.83
C LEU A 76 -2.48 -16.15 -6.86
N SER A 77 -1.48 -16.53 -6.08
CA SER A 77 -0.68 -15.55 -5.37
C SER A 77 0.14 -14.70 -6.35
N PHE A 78 0.55 -13.51 -5.91
CA PHE A 78 1.42 -12.63 -6.70
C PHE A 78 2.74 -13.32 -7.10
N GLU A 79 3.23 -14.28 -6.30
CA GLU A 79 4.44 -15.05 -6.60
C GLU A 79 4.22 -16.08 -7.72
N GLU A 80 3.00 -16.59 -7.87
CA GLU A 80 2.60 -17.56 -8.91
C GLU A 80 2.20 -16.88 -10.23
N MET A 81 2.16 -15.55 -10.24
CA MET A 81 1.89 -14.73 -11.42
C MET A 81 3.20 -14.41 -12.14
N LYS A 82 3.42 -15.02 -13.31
CA LYS A 82 4.58 -14.67 -14.17
C LYS A 82 4.24 -13.52 -15.11
N TYR A 83 5.12 -12.52 -15.14
CA TYR A 83 5.10 -11.44 -16.10
C TYR A 83 5.88 -11.83 -17.36
N SER A 84 5.26 -11.72 -18.54
CA SER A 84 6.01 -11.77 -19.81
C SER A 84 6.58 -10.41 -20.17
N GLU A 85 7.50 -10.38 -21.14
CA GLU A 85 8.10 -9.14 -21.69
C GLU A 85 7.05 -8.10 -22.15
N ASN A 86 5.82 -8.55 -22.41
CA ASN A 86 4.69 -7.72 -22.84
C ASN A 86 3.72 -7.33 -21.69
N SER A 87 4.12 -7.50 -20.42
CA SER A 87 3.31 -7.19 -19.22
C SER A 87 2.01 -7.99 -19.08
N PHE A 88 1.90 -9.12 -19.77
CA PHE A 88 0.79 -10.06 -19.55
C PHE A 88 1.08 -10.96 -18.37
N ILE A 89 0.05 -11.24 -17.57
CA ILE A 89 0.12 -12.14 -16.43
C ILE A 89 -0.38 -13.51 -16.87
N TYR A 90 0.35 -14.57 -16.50
CA TYR A 90 -0.04 -15.95 -16.81
C TYR A 90 -0.17 -16.78 -15.55
N CYS A 91 -1.10 -17.73 -15.57
CA CYS A 91 -1.12 -18.82 -14.61
C CYS A 91 0.03 -19.80 -14.91
N GLU A 92 0.90 -20.06 -13.93
CA GLU A 92 2.03 -20.99 -14.11
C GLU A 92 1.58 -22.43 -14.42
N ASP A 93 0.46 -22.88 -13.86
CA ASP A 93 0.02 -24.27 -13.99
C ASP A 93 -0.62 -24.58 -15.35
N CYS A 94 -1.32 -23.61 -15.95
CA CYS A 94 -2.06 -23.84 -17.19
C CYS A 94 -1.68 -22.93 -18.35
N ALA A 95 -0.67 -22.06 -18.15
CA ALA A 95 -0.15 -21.08 -19.12
C ALA A 95 -1.24 -20.18 -19.75
N GLU A 96 -2.37 -20.00 -19.06
CA GLU A 96 -3.47 -19.16 -19.54
C GLU A 96 -3.17 -17.70 -19.22
N LEU A 97 -3.52 -16.81 -20.15
CA LEU A 97 -3.48 -15.37 -19.95
C LEU A 97 -4.52 -14.98 -18.89
N LEU A 98 -4.09 -14.35 -17.80
CA LEU A 98 -5.00 -13.71 -16.86
C LEU A 98 -5.37 -12.35 -17.45
N THR A 99 -6.53 -12.30 -18.11
CA THR A 99 -7.12 -11.05 -18.57
C THR A 99 -7.70 -10.30 -17.38
N LYS A 100 -7.33 -9.01 -17.24
CA LYS A 100 -8.01 -8.07 -16.33
C LYS A 100 -9.47 -7.88 -16.71
#